data_AF-A0A2V1JXJ3-F1
#
_entry.id   AF-A0A2V1JXJ3-F1
#
_cell.length_a   1.000
_cell.length_b   1.000
_cell.length_c   1.000
_cell.angle_alpha   90.00
_cell.angle_beta   90.00
_cell.angle_gamma   90.00
#
_symmetry.space_group_name_H-M   'P 1'
#
loop_
_entity.id
_entity.type
_entity.pdbx_description
1 polymer ?
#
loop_
_entity_poly.entity_id
_entity_poly.type
_entity_poly.pdbx_seq_one_letter_code
_entity_poly.pdbx_strand_id
1 'polypeptide(L)'
;MSTSMLDRYLKAFVETVLMVSISATIAIVVGLCLAVTLAVTAPGTLYSAPRFNKGLSVVVNVFRAMPFIILLVALLPFTRFIVGTTLGVWAAIVPLSISLIAFYTRIAQVSLNEVDHGLIEAARAMGLKRWHIVRHVLLPEALPGIIGGMTVCLIAMINASAMAGAVGAGGLGDLAIRYGYERYETRVLVDIIIILIALVTCVQFIGEWLSRRVNHRLPR
;
A
#
# COMPACT_ATOMS: atom_id res chain seq x y z
N MET A 1 23.37 22.46 18.95
CA MET A 1 22.88 21.51 19.97
C MET A 1 22.89 20.12 19.35
N SER A 2 23.70 19.20 19.85
CA SER A 2 23.59 17.79 19.45
C SER A 2 22.21 17.30 19.88
N THR A 3 21.30 17.09 18.91
CA THR A 3 20.07 16.33 19.15
C THR A 3 20.45 15.04 19.87
N SER A 4 19.81 14.73 20.99
CA SER A 4 20.06 13.49 21.70
C SER A 4 19.84 12.31 20.74
N MET A 5 20.51 11.18 20.94
CA MET A 5 20.29 10.01 20.08
C MET A 5 18.81 9.61 20.04
N LEU A 6 18.10 9.81 21.16
CA LEU A 6 16.66 9.64 21.26
C LEU A 6 15.87 10.52 20.27
N ASP A 7 16.22 11.81 20.15
CA ASP A 7 15.57 12.72 19.20
C ASP A 7 15.75 12.25 17.74
N ARG A 8 16.88 11.62 17.43
CA ARG A 8 17.14 11.06 16.09
C ARG A 8 16.26 9.85 15.82
N TYR A 9 16.13 8.93 16.77
CA TYR A 9 15.22 7.80 16.65
C TYR A 9 13.77 8.26 16.50
N LEU A 10 13.32 9.21 17.31
CA LEU A 10 11.96 9.75 17.24
C LEU A 10 11.70 10.41 15.89
N LYS A 11 12.63 11.25 15.41
CA LYS A 11 12.52 11.87 14.10
C LYS A 11 12.42 10.81 12.99
N ALA A 12 13.34 9.85 12.97
CA ALA A 12 13.37 8.79 11.98
C ALA A 12 12.09 7.92 12.00
N PHE A 13 11.57 7.62 13.19
CA PHE A 13 10.31 6.91 13.36
C PHE A 13 9.14 7.69 12.77
N VAL A 14 9.02 8.98 13.12
CA VAL A 14 7.96 9.86 12.60
C VAL A 14 8.04 9.99 11.09
N GLU A 15 9.25 10.14 10.53
CA GLU A 15 9.45 10.20 9.09
C GLU A 15 8.97 8.91 8.39
N THR A 16 9.31 7.73 8.92
CA THR A 16 8.83 6.45 8.38
C THR A 16 7.31 6.33 8.47
N VAL A 17 6.72 6.67 9.62
CA VAL A 17 5.26 6.63 9.80
C VAL A 17 4.57 7.59 8.83
N LEU A 18 5.07 8.82 8.67
CA LEU A 18 4.52 9.79 7.73
C LEU A 18 4.58 9.31 6.29
N MET A 19 5.73 8.78 5.85
CA MET A 19 5.88 8.23 4.49
C MET A 19 4.85 7.14 4.21
N VAL A 20 4.74 6.18 5.14
CA VAL A 20 3.85 5.02 4.99
C VAL A 20 2.40 5.44 5.07
N SER A 21 2.01 6.24 6.06
CA SER A 21 0.62 6.65 6.26
C SER A 21 0.08 7.50 5.11
N ILE A 22 0.84 8.49 4.62
CA ILE A 22 0.38 9.33 3.50
C ILE A 22 0.27 8.50 2.22
N SER A 23 1.28 7.68 1.93
CA SER A 23 1.25 6.79 0.76
C SER A 23 0.08 5.80 0.84
N ALA A 24 -0.20 5.29 2.03
CA ALA A 24 -1.32 4.39 2.29
C ALA A 24 -2.67 5.05 2.05
N THR A 25 -2.88 6.28 2.53
CA THR A 25 -4.13 7.00 2.28
C THR A 25 -4.36 7.20 0.78
N ILE A 26 -3.32 7.61 0.05
CA ILE A 26 -3.38 7.78 -1.41
C ILE A 26 -3.71 6.45 -2.09
N ALA A 27 -3.05 5.36 -1.68
CA ALA A 27 -3.25 4.05 -2.27
C ALA A 27 -4.61 3.43 -1.95
N ILE A 28 -5.15 3.64 -0.75
CA ILE A 28 -6.50 3.19 -0.40
C ILE A 28 -7.52 3.85 -1.33
N VAL A 29 -7.41 5.17 -1.56
CA VAL A 29 -8.36 5.88 -2.41
C VAL A 29 -8.17 5.48 -3.88
N VAL A 30 -6.97 5.66 -4.43
CA VAL A 30 -6.73 5.46 -5.86
C VAL A 30 -6.71 3.97 -6.20
N GLY A 31 -6.00 3.17 -5.42
CA GLY A 31 -5.86 1.73 -5.67
C GLY A 31 -7.16 0.96 -5.50
N LEU A 32 -8.01 1.31 -4.52
CA LEU A 32 -9.34 0.68 -4.41
C LEU A 32 -10.24 1.07 -5.58
N CYS A 33 -10.24 2.34 -5.99
CA CYS A 33 -10.97 2.78 -7.19
C CYS A 33 -10.53 1.98 -8.43
N LEU A 34 -9.21 1.87 -8.66
CA LEU A 34 -8.68 1.09 -9.77
C LEU A 34 -9.03 -0.40 -9.66
N ALA A 35 -8.98 -0.98 -8.46
CA ALA A 35 -9.34 -2.38 -8.22
C ALA A 35 -10.80 -2.64 -8.56
N VAL A 36 -11.71 -1.79 -8.09
CA VAL A 36 -13.15 -1.87 -8.41
C VAL A 36 -13.36 -1.71 -9.92
N THR A 37 -12.74 -0.72 -10.55
CA THR A 37 -12.83 -0.52 -12.00
C THR A 37 -12.36 -1.76 -12.76
N LEU A 38 -11.24 -2.35 -12.37
CA LEU A 38 -10.69 -3.57 -12.99
C LEU A 38 -11.56 -4.82 -12.71
N ALA A 39 -12.22 -4.91 -11.56
CA ALA A 39 -13.12 -6.01 -11.25
C ALA A 39 -14.41 -5.93 -12.10
N VAL A 40 -15.02 -4.74 -12.21
CA VAL A 40 -16.33 -4.57 -12.87
C VAL A 40 -16.27 -4.44 -14.39
N THR A 41 -15.08 -4.22 -14.96
CA THR A 41 -14.86 -4.13 -16.42
C THR A 41 -14.27 -5.41 -17.02
N ALA A 42 -14.02 -6.43 -16.20
CA ALA A 42 -13.51 -7.71 -16.65
C ALA A 42 -14.52 -8.41 -17.60
N PRO A 43 -14.06 -9.31 -18.49
CA PRO A 43 -14.95 -10.05 -19.39
C PRO A 43 -16.06 -10.77 -18.61
N GLY A 44 -17.31 -10.65 -19.06
CA GLY A 44 -18.46 -11.33 -18.43
C GLY A 44 -19.01 -10.67 -17.16
N THR A 45 -18.52 -9.49 -16.78
CA THR A 45 -18.97 -8.77 -15.58
C THR A 45 -19.97 -7.64 -15.88
N LEU A 46 -20.34 -6.88 -14.84
CA LEU A 46 -21.39 -5.84 -14.85
C LEU A 46 -21.21 -4.76 -15.93
N TYR A 47 -19.98 -4.33 -16.19
CA TYR A 47 -19.62 -3.28 -17.15
C TYR A 47 -18.53 -3.76 -18.12
N SER A 48 -18.62 -5.03 -18.57
CA SER A 48 -17.65 -5.69 -19.44
C SER A 48 -17.07 -4.76 -20.52
N ALA A 49 -15.79 -4.41 -20.37
CA ALA A 49 -15.02 -3.54 -21.26
C ALA A 49 -13.60 -4.12 -21.41
N PRO A 50 -13.45 -5.29 -22.06
CA PRO A 50 -12.25 -6.11 -21.98
C PRO A 50 -10.99 -5.42 -22.53
N ARG A 51 -11.12 -4.55 -23.54
CA ARG A 51 -10.01 -3.77 -24.09
C ARG A 51 -9.50 -2.72 -23.10
N PHE A 52 -10.42 -1.98 -22.47
CA PHE A 52 -10.09 -1.00 -21.44
C PHE A 52 -9.47 -1.69 -20.21
N ASN A 53 -10.08 -2.79 -19.77
CA ASN A 53 -9.59 -3.59 -18.66
C ASN A 53 -8.15 -4.10 -18.91
N LYS A 54 -7.88 -4.62 -20.11
CA LYS A 54 -6.54 -5.07 -20.50
C LYS A 54 -5.54 -3.92 -20.49
N GLY A 55 -5.88 -2.76 -21.06
CA GLY A 55 -5.03 -1.57 -21.05
C GLY A 55 -4.68 -1.12 -19.63
N LEU A 56 -5.69 -0.99 -18.76
CA LEU A 56 -5.48 -0.59 -17.38
C LEU A 56 -4.68 -1.64 -16.59
N SER A 57 -4.93 -2.93 -16.82
CA SER A 57 -4.18 -4.02 -16.22
C SER A 57 -2.71 -4.00 -16.63
N VAL A 58 -2.40 -3.66 -17.88
CA VAL A 58 -1.01 -3.52 -18.34
C VAL A 58 -0.32 -2.38 -17.58
N VAL A 59 -0.96 -1.21 -17.47
CA VAL A 59 -0.39 -0.07 -16.72
C VAL A 59 -0.09 -0.45 -15.27
N VAL A 60 -1.06 -1.04 -14.57
CA VAL A 60 -0.86 -1.50 -13.17
C VAL A 60 0.26 -2.53 -13.07
N ASN A 61 0.34 -3.47 -14.01
CA ASN A 61 1.38 -4.49 -14.01
C ASN A 61 2.78 -3.95 -14.30
N VAL A 62 2.92 -2.92 -15.14
CA VAL A 62 4.22 -2.27 -15.40
C VAL A 62 4.80 -1.71 -14.11
N PHE A 63 4.02 -0.92 -13.35
CA PHE A 63 4.48 -0.37 -12.07
C PHE A 63 4.74 -1.45 -11.01
N ARG A 64 3.98 -2.54 -11.01
CA ARG A 64 4.18 -3.66 -10.08
C ARG A 64 5.41 -4.51 -10.42
N ALA A 65 5.74 -4.65 -11.71
CA ALA A 65 6.88 -5.43 -12.17
C ALA A 65 8.22 -4.73 -11.89
N MET A 66 8.22 -3.41 -11.76
CA MET A 66 9.42 -2.64 -11.45
C MET A 66 9.81 -2.82 -9.97
N PRO A 67 11.05 -3.27 -9.68
CA PRO A 67 11.59 -3.24 -8.32
C PRO A 67 11.53 -1.82 -7.75
N PHE A 68 11.21 -1.71 -6.45
CA PHE A 68 10.96 -0.40 -5.83
C PHE A 68 12.12 0.58 -5.99
N ILE A 69 13.37 0.13 -5.83
CA ILE A 69 14.55 0.99 -6.01
C ILE A 69 14.64 1.55 -7.44
N ILE A 70 14.37 0.71 -8.45
CA ILE A 70 14.38 1.13 -9.86
C ILE A 70 13.25 2.13 -10.12
N LEU A 71 12.06 1.86 -9.60
CA LEU A 71 10.91 2.77 -9.71
C LEU A 71 11.19 4.13 -9.04
N LEU A 72 11.81 4.13 -7.86
CA LEU A 72 12.19 5.34 -7.13
C LEU A 72 13.12 6.21 -7.97
N VAL A 73 14.17 5.63 -8.55
CA VAL A 73 15.13 6.36 -9.39
C VAL A 73 14.48 6.82 -10.70
N ALA A 74 13.67 5.98 -11.34
CA ALA A 74 12.97 6.32 -12.58
C ALA A 74 11.99 7.49 -12.40
N LEU A 75 11.43 7.66 -11.20
CA LEU A 75 10.49 8.73 -10.87
C LEU A 75 11.16 10.03 -10.40
N LEU A 76 12.47 10.11 -10.22
CA LEU A 76 13.16 11.34 -9.81
C LEU A 76 12.75 12.62 -10.57
N PRO A 77 12.70 12.64 -11.93
CA PRO A 77 12.28 13.85 -12.64
C PRO A 77 10.82 14.22 -12.35
N PHE A 78 9.94 13.22 -12.21
CA PHE A 78 8.53 13.41 -11.90
C PHE A 78 8.32 13.88 -10.45
N THR A 79 9.05 13.29 -9.50
CA THR A 79 9.07 13.69 -8.10
C THR A 79 9.53 15.14 -7.96
N ARG A 80 10.60 15.53 -8.66
CA ARG A 80 11.08 16.92 -8.67
C ARG A 80 10.03 17.87 -9.25
N PHE A 81 9.31 17.45 -10.29
CA PHE A 81 8.23 18.26 -10.86
C PHE A 81 7.07 18.51 -9.88
N ILE A 82 6.69 17.50 -9.08
CA ILE A 82 5.59 17.62 -8.12
C ILE A 82 6.02 18.35 -6.83
N VAL A 83 7.14 17.94 -6.25
CA VAL A 83 7.54 18.31 -4.87
C VAL A 83 8.64 19.38 -4.87
N GLY A 84 9.30 19.62 -6.00
CA GLY A 84 10.42 20.55 -6.11
C GLY A 84 11.78 19.97 -5.68
N THR A 85 11.81 18.80 -5.05
CA THR A 85 13.02 18.12 -4.57
C THR A 85 13.00 16.62 -4.89
N THR A 86 14.18 16.02 -4.96
CA THR A 86 14.38 14.57 -5.12
C THR A 86 14.78 13.86 -3.82
N LEU A 87 14.99 14.61 -2.74
CA LEU A 87 15.45 14.11 -1.45
C LEU A 87 14.44 14.43 -0.34
N GLY A 88 14.47 13.61 0.72
CA GLY A 88 13.63 13.76 1.91
C GLY A 88 12.26 13.08 1.80
N VAL A 89 11.52 13.18 2.91
CA VAL A 89 10.25 12.49 3.15
C VAL A 89 9.23 12.76 2.05
N TRP A 90 9.05 14.03 1.70
CA TRP A 90 8.08 14.44 0.68
C TRP A 90 8.41 13.90 -0.71
N ALA A 91 9.69 13.82 -1.06
CA ALA A 91 10.12 13.24 -2.31
C ALA A 91 9.88 11.72 -2.35
N ALA A 92 10.09 11.02 -1.23
CA ALA A 92 9.89 9.58 -1.14
C ALA A 92 8.41 9.16 -1.20
N ILE A 93 7.49 9.98 -0.69
CA ILE A 93 6.05 9.69 -0.72
C ILE A 93 5.54 9.44 -2.16
N VAL A 94 6.07 10.14 -3.17
CA VAL A 94 5.61 10.00 -4.56
C VAL A 94 5.83 8.57 -5.12
N PRO A 95 7.07 8.04 -5.19
CA PRO A 95 7.31 6.68 -5.66
C PRO A 95 6.72 5.61 -4.73
N LEU A 96 6.72 5.84 -3.41
CA LEU A 96 6.04 4.93 -2.46
C LEU A 96 4.54 4.84 -2.80
N SER A 97 3.85 5.97 -2.97
CA SER A 97 2.43 5.99 -3.32
C SER A 97 2.15 5.27 -4.64
N ILE A 98 2.91 5.55 -5.69
CA ILE A 98 2.72 4.91 -7.01
C ILE A 98 2.92 3.39 -6.92
N SER A 99 3.97 2.95 -6.21
CA SER A 99 4.21 1.53 -5.97
C SER A 99 3.06 0.90 -5.20
N LEU A 100 2.61 1.52 -4.12
CA LEU A 100 1.52 1.00 -3.29
C LEU A 100 0.21 0.91 -4.05
N ILE A 101 -0.12 1.94 -4.84
CA ILE A 101 -1.31 1.94 -5.70
C ILE A 101 -1.30 0.70 -6.58
N ALA A 102 -0.19 0.43 -7.28
CA ALA A 102 -0.10 -0.70 -8.20
C ALA A 102 -0.23 -2.05 -7.50
N PHE A 103 0.47 -2.23 -6.37
CA PHE A 103 0.39 -3.47 -5.58
C PHE A 103 -1.00 -3.66 -4.96
N TYR A 104 -1.53 -2.63 -4.32
CA TYR A 104 -2.82 -2.69 -3.64
C TYR A 104 -3.98 -2.87 -4.61
N THR A 105 -3.94 -2.21 -5.77
CA THR A 105 -4.94 -2.40 -6.84
C THR A 105 -5.11 -3.87 -7.17
N ARG A 106 -4.00 -4.60 -7.35
CA ARG A 106 -4.07 -6.01 -7.74
C ARG A 106 -4.55 -6.89 -6.60
N ILE A 107 -4.11 -6.62 -5.36
CA ILE A 107 -4.54 -7.38 -4.19
C ILE A 107 -6.04 -7.18 -3.92
N ALA A 108 -6.52 -5.94 -3.92
CA ALA A 108 -7.94 -5.66 -3.77
C ALA A 108 -8.77 -6.22 -4.93
N GLN A 109 -8.25 -6.21 -6.16
CA GLN A 109 -8.91 -6.85 -7.31
C GLN A 109 -9.08 -8.35 -7.11
N VAL A 110 -8.07 -9.05 -6.56
CA VAL A 110 -8.17 -10.48 -6.24
C VAL A 110 -9.28 -10.71 -5.22
N SER A 111 -9.33 -9.95 -4.13
CA SER A 111 -10.39 -10.06 -3.12
C SER A 111 -11.79 -9.78 -3.68
N LEU A 112 -11.92 -8.84 -4.61
CA LEU A 112 -13.19 -8.56 -5.30
C LEU A 112 -13.62 -9.72 -6.20
N ASN A 113 -12.67 -10.39 -6.84
CA ASN A 113 -12.94 -11.53 -7.73
C ASN A 113 -13.21 -12.85 -6.96
N GLU A 114 -12.86 -12.92 -5.68
CA GLU A 114 -13.18 -14.06 -4.79
C GLU A 114 -14.63 -14.02 -4.27
N VAL A 115 -15.36 -12.93 -4.52
CA VAL A 115 -16.78 -12.85 -4.19
C VAL A 115 -17.58 -13.81 -5.06
N ASP A 116 -18.43 -14.62 -4.44
CA ASP A 116 -19.24 -15.63 -5.13
C ASP A 116 -20.11 -14.99 -6.23
N HIS A 117 -19.99 -15.51 -7.45
CA HIS A 117 -20.80 -15.11 -8.58
C HIS A 117 -22.29 -15.32 -8.32
N GLY A 118 -22.68 -16.33 -7.53
CA GLY A 118 -24.05 -16.58 -7.11
C GLY A 118 -24.68 -15.41 -6.34
N LEU A 119 -23.91 -14.70 -5.51
CA LEU A 119 -24.38 -13.48 -4.81
C LEU A 119 -24.67 -12.35 -5.80
N ILE A 120 -23.84 -12.22 -6.84
CA ILE A 120 -23.99 -11.21 -7.89
C ILE A 120 -25.22 -11.52 -8.76
N GLU A 121 -25.45 -12.79 -9.10
CA GLU A 121 -26.62 -13.24 -9.86
C GLU A 121 -27.91 -13.10 -9.06
N ALA A 122 -27.92 -13.48 -7.79
CA ALA A 122 -29.06 -13.29 -6.89
C ALA A 122 -29.42 -11.80 -6.76
N ALA A 123 -28.43 -10.92 -6.57
CA ALA A 123 -28.65 -9.48 -6.55
C ALA A 123 -29.23 -8.95 -7.86
N ARG A 124 -28.81 -9.49 -9.00
CA ARG A 124 -29.36 -9.13 -10.32
C ARG A 124 -30.81 -9.63 -10.49
N ALA A 125 -31.13 -10.84 -10.02
CA ALA A 125 -32.48 -11.39 -10.05
C ALA A 125 -33.46 -10.59 -9.17
N MET A 126 -32.98 -10.00 -8.07
CA MET A 126 -33.73 -9.06 -7.24
C MET A 126 -33.90 -7.66 -7.87
N GLY A 127 -33.39 -7.43 -9.09
CA GLY A 127 -33.56 -6.16 -9.81
C GLY A 127 -32.63 -5.03 -9.37
N LEU A 128 -31.55 -5.32 -8.61
CA LEU A 128 -30.61 -4.28 -8.21
C LEU A 128 -29.89 -3.70 -9.44
N LYS A 129 -29.78 -2.37 -9.50
CA LYS A 129 -28.95 -1.71 -10.53
C LYS A 129 -27.48 -2.05 -10.30
N ARG A 130 -26.69 -2.04 -11.38
CA ARG A 130 -25.27 -2.41 -11.39
C ARG A 130 -24.44 -1.72 -10.29
N TRP A 131 -24.64 -0.42 -10.06
CA TRP A 131 -23.94 0.31 -9.00
C TRP A 131 -24.34 -0.13 -7.59
N HIS A 132 -25.62 -0.50 -7.38
CA HIS A 132 -26.06 -1.03 -6.10
C HIS A 132 -25.42 -2.39 -5.82
N ILE A 133 -25.23 -3.24 -6.83
CA ILE A 133 -24.50 -4.51 -6.68
C ILE A 133 -23.06 -4.27 -6.22
N VAL A 134 -22.35 -3.33 -6.84
CA VAL A 134 -20.97 -3.00 -6.44
C VAL A 134 -20.91 -2.52 -4.98
N ARG A 135 -21.77 -1.56 -4.62
CA ARG A 135 -21.74 -0.92 -3.30
C ARG A 135 -22.27 -1.79 -2.16
N HIS A 136 -23.28 -2.64 -2.42
CA HIS A 136 -24.00 -3.36 -1.36
C HIS A 136 -23.72 -4.87 -1.34
N VAL A 137 -23.09 -5.42 -2.38
CA VAL A 137 -22.77 -6.84 -2.46
C VAL A 137 -21.27 -7.04 -2.61
N LEU A 138 -20.70 -6.52 -3.71
CA LEU A 138 -19.30 -6.79 -4.04
C LEU A 138 -18.32 -6.22 -3.00
N LEU A 139 -18.44 -4.93 -2.67
CA LEU A 139 -17.54 -4.25 -1.73
C LEU A 139 -17.66 -4.77 -0.29
N PRO A 140 -18.88 -4.91 0.29
CA PRO A 140 -19.02 -5.44 1.65
C PRO A 140 -18.51 -6.87 1.78
N GLU A 141 -18.76 -7.72 0.78
CA GLU A 141 -18.34 -9.13 0.82
C GLU A 141 -16.83 -9.29 0.65
N ALA A 142 -16.18 -8.43 -0.14
CA ALA A 142 -14.73 -8.42 -0.32
C ALA A 142 -13.97 -7.69 0.80
N LEU A 143 -14.67 -6.95 1.68
CA LEU A 143 -14.06 -6.03 2.64
C LEU A 143 -13.02 -6.69 3.56
N PRO A 144 -13.23 -7.91 4.11
CA PRO A 144 -12.22 -8.57 4.95
C PRO A 144 -10.90 -8.82 4.21
N GLY A 145 -10.99 -9.23 2.94
CA GLY A 145 -9.85 -9.45 2.06
C GLY A 145 -9.17 -8.15 1.66
N ILE A 146 -9.94 -7.09 1.37
CA ILE A 146 -9.41 -5.76 1.04
C ILE A 146 -8.60 -5.18 2.21
N ILE A 147 -9.08 -5.33 3.46
CA ILE A 147 -8.37 -4.86 4.66
C ILE A 147 -7.13 -5.72 4.94
N GLY A 148 -7.26 -7.05 4.86
CA GLY A 148 -6.12 -7.96 5.03
C GLY A 148 -5.03 -7.69 3.98
N GLY A 149 -5.44 -7.48 2.74
CA GLY A 149 -4.58 -7.11 1.63
C GLY A 149 -3.86 -5.77 1.85
N MET A 150 -4.57 -4.75 2.36
CA MET A 150 -3.94 -3.47 2.71
C MET A 150 -2.88 -3.66 3.80
N THR A 151 -3.13 -4.53 4.78
CA THR A 151 -2.18 -4.81 5.87
C THR A 151 -0.87 -5.38 5.32
N VAL A 152 -0.96 -6.36 4.42
CA VAL A 152 0.22 -6.93 3.73
C VAL A 152 0.95 -5.86 2.91
N CYS A 153 0.20 -5.00 2.21
CA CYS A 153 0.75 -3.89 1.45
C CYS A 153 1.48 -2.86 2.34
N LEU A 154 0.95 -2.53 3.51
CA LEU A 154 1.57 -1.61 4.47
C LEU A 154 2.89 -2.16 5.00
N ILE A 155 2.95 -3.46 5.31
CA ILE A 155 4.17 -4.11 5.78
C ILE A 155 5.25 -4.10 4.69
N ALA A 156 4.87 -4.44 3.46
CA ALA A 156 5.76 -4.31 2.31
C ALA A 156 6.23 -2.85 2.12
N MET A 157 5.37 -1.88 2.41
CA MET A 157 5.70 -0.47 2.28
C MET A 157 6.65 0.04 3.37
N ILE A 158 6.56 -0.47 4.60
CA ILE A 158 7.55 -0.17 5.65
C ILE A 158 8.94 -0.63 5.17
N ASN A 159 9.05 -1.82 4.59
CA ASN A 159 10.31 -2.32 4.03
C ASN A 159 10.80 -1.45 2.85
N ALA A 160 9.89 -1.03 1.97
CA ALA A 160 10.22 -0.12 0.86
C ALA A 160 10.69 1.25 1.35
N SER A 161 10.08 1.80 2.40
CA SER A 161 10.50 3.06 3.01
C SER A 161 11.92 2.98 3.59
N ALA A 162 12.30 1.82 4.16
CA ALA A 162 13.66 1.60 4.63
C ALA A 162 14.68 1.61 3.48
N MET A 163 14.33 0.99 2.34
CA MET A 163 15.14 1.07 1.11
C MET A 163 15.22 2.50 0.55
N ALA A 164 14.14 3.28 0.64
CA ALA A 164 14.14 4.68 0.23
C ALA A 164 15.13 5.52 1.06
N GLY A 165 15.35 5.13 2.33
CA GLY A 165 16.37 5.71 3.20
C GLY A 165 17.78 5.68 2.58
N ALA A 166 18.11 4.64 1.82
CA ALA A 166 19.39 4.54 1.10
C ALA A 166 19.60 5.64 0.06
N VAL A 167 18.52 6.24 -0.43
CA VAL A 167 18.53 7.29 -1.46
C VAL A 167 18.24 8.66 -0.83
N GLY A 168 18.39 8.80 0.50
CA GLY A 168 18.22 10.05 1.21
C GLY A 168 16.76 10.46 1.42
N ALA A 169 15.83 9.51 1.48
CA ALA A 169 14.44 9.76 1.88
C ALA A 169 14.30 10.19 3.35
N GLY A 170 15.24 9.80 4.22
CA GLY A 170 15.11 9.89 5.67
C GLY A 170 14.48 8.63 6.26
N GLY A 171 13.93 8.75 7.47
CA GLY A 171 13.30 7.66 8.18
C GLY A 171 14.27 6.70 8.88
N LEU A 172 13.71 5.63 9.46
CA LEU A 172 14.47 4.60 10.17
C LEU A 172 15.52 3.92 9.27
N GLY A 173 15.22 3.77 7.97
CA GLY A 173 16.18 3.21 7.01
C GLY A 173 17.42 4.08 6.80
N ASP A 174 17.25 5.40 6.67
CA ASP A 174 18.38 6.33 6.53
C ASP A 174 19.25 6.31 7.79
N LEU A 175 18.64 6.28 8.99
CA LEU A 175 19.36 6.17 10.25
C LEU A 175 20.15 4.85 10.35
N ALA A 176 19.54 3.74 9.93
CA ALA A 176 20.18 2.42 9.95
C ALA A 176 21.40 2.36 9.02
N ILE A 177 21.28 2.95 7.84
CA ILE A 177 22.37 2.98 6.86
C ILE A 177 23.49 3.89 7.36
N ARG A 178 23.19 5.14 7.71
CA ARG A 178 24.22 6.12 8.07
C ARG A 178 24.94 5.86 9.38
N TYR A 179 24.26 5.30 10.38
CA TYR A 179 24.84 5.07 11.70
C TYR A 179 25.10 3.60 11.96
N GLY A 180 24.11 2.73 11.68
CA GLY A 180 24.27 1.29 11.89
C GLY A 180 25.30 0.67 10.95
N TYR A 181 25.15 0.90 9.64
CA TYR A 181 25.98 0.27 8.61
C TYR A 181 27.27 1.06 8.34
N GLU A 182 27.17 2.32 7.90
CA GLU A 182 28.31 3.13 7.44
C GLU A 182 29.28 3.49 8.58
N ARG A 183 28.78 3.69 9.80
CA ARG A 183 29.60 4.00 10.99
C ARG A 183 29.88 2.78 11.87
N TYR A 184 29.39 1.60 11.47
CA TYR A 184 29.53 0.35 12.23
C TYR A 184 29.02 0.43 13.68
N GLU A 185 28.04 1.29 13.98
CA GLU A 185 27.44 1.36 15.32
C GLU A 185 26.41 0.23 15.50
N THR A 186 26.88 -0.98 15.87
CA THR A 186 26.02 -2.18 15.98
C THR A 186 24.83 -1.99 16.92
N ARG A 187 24.99 -1.20 18.00
CA ARG A 187 23.89 -0.89 18.92
C ARG A 187 22.74 -0.17 18.21
N VAL A 188 23.06 0.85 17.42
CA VAL A 188 22.07 1.62 16.65
C VAL A 188 21.36 0.73 15.64
N LEU A 189 22.10 -0.15 14.97
CA LEU A 189 21.52 -1.10 14.02
C LEU A 189 20.50 -2.03 14.69
N VAL A 190 20.85 -2.61 15.85
CA VAL A 190 19.97 -3.50 16.61
C VAL A 190 18.73 -2.77 17.10
N ASP A 191 18.88 -1.55 17.64
CA ASP A 191 17.75 -0.72 18.08
C ASP A 191 16.74 -0.49 16.95
N ILE A 192 17.22 -0.14 15.74
CA ILE A 192 16.35 0.13 14.59
C ILE A 192 15.65 -1.14 14.12
N ILE A 193 16.33 -2.28 14.11
CA ILE A 193 15.71 -3.58 13.79
C ILE A 193 14.56 -3.86 14.75
N ILE A 194 14.76 -3.67 16.06
CA ILE A 194 13.71 -3.87 17.07
C ILE A 194 12.54 -2.91 16.83
N ILE A 195 12.81 -1.64 16.55
CA ILE A 195 11.76 -0.64 16.26
C ILE A 195 10.97 -1.02 15.00
N LEU A 196 11.63 -1.45 13.92
CA LEU A 196 10.96 -1.87 12.69
C LEU A 196 10.11 -3.12 12.89
N ILE A 197 10.62 -4.11 13.63
CA ILE A 197 9.86 -5.32 13.99
C ILE A 197 8.61 -4.92 14.78
N ALA A 198 8.77 -4.09 15.83
CA ALA A 198 7.66 -3.61 16.63
C ALA A 198 6.61 -2.87 15.78
N LEU A 199 7.05 -1.98 14.88
CA LEU A 199 6.16 -1.24 13.98
C LEU A 199 5.37 -2.19 13.06
N VAL A 200 6.05 -3.15 12.43
CA VAL A 200 5.42 -4.15 11.56
C VAL A 200 4.42 -5.00 12.33
N THR A 201 4.79 -5.48 13.53
CA THR A 201 3.90 -6.26 14.40
C THR A 201 2.67 -5.45 14.81
N CYS A 202 2.83 -4.17 15.15
CA CYS A 202 1.70 -3.29 15.45
C CYS A 202 0.76 -3.15 14.25
N VAL A 203 1.29 -2.91 13.05
CA VAL A 203 0.47 -2.82 11.82
C VAL A 203 -0.26 -4.13 11.53
N GLN A 204 0.43 -5.27 11.66
CA GLN A 204 -0.16 -6.60 11.49
C GLN A 204 -1.33 -6.81 12.47
N PHE A 205 -1.11 -6.55 13.75
CA PHE A 205 -2.14 -6.74 14.79
C PHE A 205 -3.37 -5.86 14.56
N ILE A 206 -3.16 -4.58 14.23
CA ILE A 206 -4.25 -3.64 13.90
C ILE A 206 -5.01 -4.13 12.65
N GLY A 207 -4.29 -4.54 11.61
CA GLY A 207 -4.87 -5.03 10.37
C GLY A 207 -5.71 -6.29 10.54
N GLU A 208 -5.20 -7.27 11.28
CA GLU A 208 -5.94 -8.49 11.61
C GLU A 208 -7.16 -8.21 12.49
N TRP A 209 -7.05 -7.28 13.44
CA TRP A 209 -8.17 -6.86 14.27
C TRP A 209 -9.25 -6.19 13.43
N LEU A 210 -8.89 -5.28 12.53
CA LEU A 210 -9.82 -4.63 11.60
C LEU A 210 -10.50 -5.64 10.66
N SER A 211 -9.72 -6.54 10.06
CA SER A 211 -10.22 -7.57 9.15
C SER A 211 -11.20 -8.51 9.86
N ARG A 212 -10.90 -8.94 11.08
CA ARG A 212 -11.81 -9.78 11.89
C ARG A 212 -13.11 -9.07 12.23
N ARG A 213 -13.10 -7.76 12.49
CA ARG A 213 -14.33 -7.01 12.81
C ARG A 213 -15.31 -6.89 11.64
N VAL A 214 -14.80 -6.86 10.42
CA VAL A 214 -15.62 -6.78 9.21
C VAL A 214 -15.96 -8.16 8.63
N ASN A 215 -15.33 -9.22 9.12
CA ASN A 215 -15.54 -10.55 8.60
C ASN A 215 -16.87 -11.14 9.09
N HIS A 216 -17.86 -11.17 8.20
CA HIS A 216 -19.17 -11.74 8.46
C HIS A 216 -19.20 -13.28 8.32
N ARG A 217 -18.09 -13.92 7.89
CA ARG A 217 -18.02 -15.37 7.63
C ARG A 217 -17.63 -16.22 8.84
N LEU A 218 -17.22 -15.62 9.95
CA LEU A 218 -16.93 -16.37 11.19
C LEU A 218 -18.15 -16.30 12.13
N PRO A 219 -18.69 -17.43 12.61
CA PRO A 219 -19.66 -17.39 13.69
C PRO A 219 -18.99 -16.74 14.91
N ARG A 220 -19.71 -15.78 15.51
CA ARG A 220 -19.30 -15.12 16.76
C ARG A 220 -19.23 -16.10 17.92
#